data_AF-A0A3D0RV61-F1
#
_entry.id   AF-A0A3D0RV61-F1
#
_cell.length_a   1.000
_cell.length_b   1.000
_cell.length_c   1.000
_cell.angle_alpha   90.00
_cell.angle_beta   90.00
_cell.angle_gamma   90.00
#
_symmetry.space_group_name_H-M   'P 1'
#
loop_
_entity.id
_entity.type
_entity.pdbx_description
1 polymer ?
#
loop_
_entity_poly.entity_id
_entity_poly.type
_entity_poly.pdbx_seq_one_letter_code
_entity_poly.pdbx_strand_id
1 'polypeptide(L)' 'MSADEPDRPLFGEIIREARKKRGWSQQELGHAAGLSRPTIARIEADSDVTTATISKIARALGLTLELTDRG' A
#
# COMPACT_ATOMS: atom_id res chain seq x y z
N MET A 1 -24.63 4.06 -18.15
CA MET A 1 -23.80 5.21 -17.78
C MET A 1 -22.37 4.74 -17.73
N SER A 2 -21.58 5.34 -18.63
CA SER A 2 -20.15 5.32 -18.90
C SER A 2 -19.28 4.16 -18.40
N ALA A 3 -18.82 3.38 -19.37
CA ALA A 3 -17.61 2.57 -19.33
C ALA A 3 -16.38 3.49 -19.39
N ASP A 4 -15.74 3.76 -18.25
CA ASP A 4 -14.33 4.19 -18.13
C ASP A 4 -13.91 4.34 -16.64
N GLU A 5 -14.13 3.32 -15.80
CA GLU A 5 -13.41 3.32 -14.51
C GLU A 5 -11.99 2.81 -14.82
N PRO A 6 -10.95 3.66 -14.81
CA PRO A 6 -9.59 3.19 -15.05
C PRO A 6 -9.30 2.06 -14.07
N ASP A 7 -8.61 1.03 -14.55
CA ASP A 7 -8.09 -0.10 -13.78
C ASP A 7 -7.48 0.47 -12.48
N ARG A 8 -8.26 0.48 -11.38
CA ARG A 8 -7.81 1.12 -10.15
C ARG A 8 -6.66 0.24 -9.68
N PRO A 9 -5.44 0.80 -9.54
CA PRO A 9 -4.30 -0.01 -9.16
C PRO A 9 -4.63 -0.74 -7.87
N LEU A 10 -4.38 -2.04 -7.87
CA LEU A 10 -4.62 -2.86 -6.69
C LEU A 10 -3.82 -2.24 -5.53
N PHE A 11 -4.36 -2.29 -4.32
CA PHE A 11 -3.75 -1.67 -3.15
C PHE A 11 -2.25 -2.00 -3.02
N GLY A 12 -1.88 -3.26 -3.24
CA GLY A 12 -0.48 -3.71 -3.22
C GLY A 12 0.43 -3.02 -4.23
N GLU A 13 -0.08 -2.66 -5.40
CA GLU A 13 0.68 -1.94 -6.43
C GLU A 13 0.96 -0.49 -6.00
N ILE A 14 -0.02 0.17 -5.39
CA ILE A 14 0.17 1.52 -4.83
C ILE A 14 1.30 1.52 -3.80
N ILE A 15 1.31 0.53 -2.90
CA ILE A 15 2.36 0.37 -1.89
C ILE A 15 3.72 0.10 -2.53
N ARG A 16 3.77 -0.83 -3.50
CA ARG A 16 4.99 -1.19 -4.22
C ARG A 16 5.61 0.00 -4.94
N GLU A 17 4.80 0.78 -5.65
CA GLU A 17 5.28 1.95 -6.40
C GLU A 17 5.70 3.09 -5.48
N ALA A 18 4.96 3.37 -4.41
CA ALA A 18 5.36 4.34 -3.41
C ALA A 18 6.69 3.96 -2.73
N ARG A 19 6.89 2.67 -2.43
CA ARG A 19 8.16 2.16 -1.90
C ARG A 19 9.31 2.37 -2.89
N LYS A 20 9.13 1.97 -4.16
CA LYS A 20 10.16 2.13 -5.20
C LYS A 20 10.51 3.59 -5.46
N LYS A 21 9.53 4.51 -5.43
CA LYS A 21 9.78 5.96 -5.56
C LYS A 21 10.69 6.51 -4.46
N ARG A 22 10.70 5.88 -3.29
CA ARG A 22 11.65 6.17 -2.19
C ARG A 22 13.00 5.47 -2.32
N GLY A 23 13.19 4.62 -3.34
CA GLY A 23 14.39 3.79 -3.50
C GLY A 23 14.49 2.65 -2.50
N TRP A 24 13.40 2.30 -1.80
CA TRP A 24 13.44 1.30 -0.73
C TRP A 24 13.22 -0.12 -1.24
N SER A 25 13.92 -1.07 -0.64
CA SER A 25 13.62 -2.50 -0.64
C SER A 25 12.44 -2.83 0.27
N GLN A 26 11.84 -4.01 0.09
CA GLN A 26 10.76 -4.49 0.97
C GLN A 26 11.20 -4.59 2.45
N GLN A 27 12.48 -4.86 2.70
CA GLN A 27 13.03 -4.93 4.05
C GLN A 27 13.10 -3.54 4.69
N GLU A 28 13.50 -2.51 3.93
CA GLU A 28 13.53 -1.13 4.42
C GLU A 28 12.14 -0.59 4.72
N LEU A 29 11.15 -0.87 3.86
CA LEU A 29 9.75 -0.55 4.17
C LEU A 29 9.27 -1.29 5.42
N GLY A 30 9.60 -2.58 5.55
CA GLY A 30 9.28 -3.37 6.72
C GLY A 30 9.84 -2.72 7.99
N HIS A 31 11.12 -2.36 7.99
CA HIS A 31 11.75 -1.68 9.11
C HIS A 31 11.06 -0.34 9.45
N ALA A 32 10.82 0.51 8.44
CA ALA A 32 10.16 1.81 8.63
C ALA A 32 8.71 1.69 9.14
N ALA A 33 7.99 0.63 8.76
CA ALA A 33 6.61 0.39 9.18
C ALA A 33 6.48 -0.47 10.45
N GLY A 34 7.59 -1.00 11.00
CA GLY A 34 7.56 -1.96 12.11
C GLY A 34 6.90 -3.29 11.73
N LEU A 35 7.19 -3.80 10.52
CA LEU A 35 6.64 -5.02 9.92
C LEU A 35 7.77 -5.92 9.39
N SER A 36 7.48 -7.21 9.24
CA SER A 36 8.43 -8.14 8.64
C SER A 36 8.51 -7.98 7.12
N ARG A 37 9.67 -8.27 6.50
CA ARG A 37 9.78 -8.31 5.03
C ARG A 37 8.74 -9.25 4.38
N PRO A 38 8.50 -10.50 4.88
CA PRO A 38 7.44 -11.35 4.34
C PRO A 38 6.04 -10.72 4.40
N THR A 39 5.74 -9.96 5.45
CA THR A 39 4.49 -9.19 5.54
C THR A 39 4.41 -8.17 4.40
N ILE A 40 5.46 -7.40 4.16
CA ILE A 40 5.50 -6.44 3.04
C ILE A 40 5.35 -7.16 1.68
N ALA A 41 6.05 -8.28 1.47
CA ALA A 41 5.96 -9.04 0.24
C ALA A 41 4.55 -9.57 -0.02
N ARG A 42 3.85 -10.05 1.02
CA ARG A 42 2.45 -10.47 0.91
C ARG A 42 1.56 -9.29 0.54
N ILE A 43 1.72 -8.14 1.18
CA ILE A 43 0.91 -6.93 0.94
C ILE A 43 1.08 -6.39 -0.48
N GLU A 44 2.28 -6.50 -1.05
CA GLU A 44 2.52 -6.07 -2.43
C GLU A 44 2.02 -7.08 -3.47
N ALA A 45 1.76 -8.32 -3.06
CA ALA A 45 1.28 -9.38 -3.93
C ALA A 45 -0.24 -9.62 -3.79
N ASP A 46 -0.78 -9.35 -2.61
CA ASP A 46 -2.16 -9.63 -2.21
C ASP A 46 -2.69 -8.44 -1.38
N SER A 47 -3.97 -8.12 -1.56
CA SER A 47 -4.59 -6.96 -0.95
C SER A 47 -5.33 -7.28 0.36
N ASP A 48 -5.34 -8.53 0.81
CA ASP A 48 -5.94 -8.90 2.11
C ASP A 48 -5.05 -8.48 3.29
N VAL A 49 -5.41 -7.34 3.89
CA VAL A 49 -4.62 -6.68 4.94
C VAL A 49 -5.53 -6.00 5.97
N THR A 50 -5.04 -5.87 7.20
CA THR A 50 -5.77 -5.13 8.24
C THR A 50 -5.59 -3.62 8.08
N THR A 51 -6.60 -2.83 8.44
CA THR A 51 -6.55 -1.35 8.45
C THR A 51 -5.40 -0.81 9.30
N ALA A 52 -5.06 -1.49 10.41
CA ALA A 52 -3.90 -1.16 11.23
C ALA A 52 -2.57 -1.30 10.47
N THR A 53 -2.44 -2.34 9.64
CA THR A 53 -1.26 -2.57 8.80
C THR A 53 -1.17 -1.51 7.70
N ILE A 54 -2.29 -1.19 7.06
CA ILE A 54 -2.38 -0.11 6.07
C ILE A 54 -1.89 1.20 6.68
N SER A 55 -2.38 1.54 7.88
CA SER A 55 -2.02 2.79 8.57
C SER A 55 -0.52 2.90 8.86
N LYS A 56 0.13 1.79 9.25
CA LYS A 56 1.58 1.75 9.48
C LYS A 56 2.37 1.99 8.20
N ILE A 57 1.97 1.33 7.12
CA ILE A 57 2.62 1.45 5.81
C ILE A 57 2.42 2.84 5.22
N ALA A 58 1.20 3.37 5.27
CA ALA A 58 0.89 4.71 4.79
C ALA A 58 1.75 5.75 5.51
N ARG A 59 1.85 5.67 6.84
CA ARG A 59 2.74 6.55 7.63
C ARG A 59 4.21 6.43 7.23
N ALA A 60 4.72 5.21 7.07
CA ALA A 60 6.11 4.98 6.65
C ALA A 60 6.41 5.54 5.24
N LEU A 61 5.43 5.45 4.33
CA LEU A 61 5.56 5.95 2.97
C LEU A 61 5.19 7.43 2.81
N GLY A 62 4.68 8.08 3.85
CA GLY A 62 4.19 9.46 3.78
C GLY A 62 2.92 9.61 2.94
N LEU A 63 2.06 8.59 2.94
CA LEU A 63 0.77 8.56 2.26
C LEU A 63 -0.37 8.85 3.25
N THR A 64 -1.48 9.35 2.72
CA THR A 64 -2.73 9.54 3.45
C THR A 64 -3.75 8.49 3.02
N LEU A 65 -4.57 8.03 3.97
CA LEU A 65 -5.73 7.19 3.69
C LEU A 65 -6.98 8.08 3.70
N GLU A 66 -7.76 8.02 2.62
CA GLU A 66 -9.03 8.74 2.51
C GLU A 66 -10.16 7.73 2.33
N LEU A 67 -11.18 7.83 3.18
CA LEU A 67 -12.42 7.08 3.04
C LEU A 67 -13.42 7.97 2.32
N THR A 68 -13.83 7.57 1.13
CA THR A 68 -14.83 8.27 0.33
C THR A 68 -16.11 7.46 0.28
N ASP A 69 -17.24 8.14 0.40
CA ASP A 69 -18.53 7.50 0.11
C ASP A 69 -18.61 7.18 -1.39
N ARG A 70 -19.21 6.05 -1.73
CA ARG A 70 -19.40 5.68 -3.14
C ARG A 70 -20.56 6.43 -3.80
N GLY A 71 -21.31 7.22 -3.02
CA GLY A 71 -22.53 7.91 -3.43
C GLY A 71 -23.77 7.12 -3.06
#